data_AF-A0A259SWZ3-F1
#
_entry.id   AF-A0A259SWZ3-F1
#
_cell.length_a   1.000
_cell.length_b   1.000
_cell.length_c   1.000
_cell.angle_alpha   90.00
_cell.angle_beta   90.00
_cell.angle_gamma   90.00
#
_symmetry.space_group_name_H-M   'P 1'
#
loop_
_entity.id
_entity.type
_entity.pdbx_description
1 polymer ?
#
loop_
_entity_poly.entity_id
_entity_poly.type
_entity_poly.pdbx_seq_one_letter_code
_entity_poly.pdbx_strand_id
1 'polypeptide(L)'
;MSIQELEQKVEELRYSIHSEYQRGAMRDEDKIADLQQQLDDLTQQLDVEQRLAQHEERVEENQTQIAYILDNLTVEDVSMRELCNNEAAYQLLRTVVQQTMMDREEKLLSEIKSTKDQLDAAKTERDNTQKQYDEMYEVSAQQVKEIANLKAELEDTERKRDAAAAELDEAKAEIARLNSQVDDLRKEIAVGAVNAVQVVDVKDALDNYKKQKQLDEASKPAIYDVQQTDLKGSTFTAKLAETNEQITFGWIERNKYKEVTAQEAEVFRAEYLARQAEKETERNQDDLALGSGAVVIPTDSQFQKESESQLDGVDQGDTDGALETEAAGSVAERLQALEQRVTLLEQQALTKGEAA
;
A
#
# COMPACT_ATOMS: atom_id res chain seq x y z
N MET A 1 -65.29 -11.46 -15.58
CA MET A 1 -65.71 -10.17 -14.98
C MET A 1 -66.92 -9.74 -15.78
N SER A 2 -67.97 -9.19 -15.17
CA SER A 2 -69.11 -8.69 -15.96
C SER A 2 -68.81 -7.31 -16.56
N ILE A 3 -69.49 -6.93 -17.64
CA ILE A 3 -69.38 -5.60 -18.26
C ILE A 3 -69.55 -4.50 -17.19
N GLN A 4 -70.50 -4.65 -16.26
CA GLN A 4 -70.73 -3.69 -15.17
C GLN A 4 -69.55 -3.59 -14.19
N GLU A 5 -68.89 -4.72 -13.88
CA GLU A 5 -67.69 -4.72 -13.03
C GLU A 5 -66.49 -4.06 -13.73
N LEU A 6 -66.35 -4.24 -15.05
CA LEU A 6 -65.32 -3.58 -15.85
C LEU A 6 -65.56 -2.06 -15.93
N GLU A 7 -66.80 -1.63 -16.17
CA GLU A 7 -67.20 -0.21 -16.17
C GLU A 7 -66.88 0.46 -14.83
N GLN A 8 -67.25 -0.18 -13.72
CA GLN A 8 -66.94 0.33 -12.38
C GLN A 8 -65.44 0.50 -12.16
N LYS A 9 -64.62 -0.48 -12.55
CA LYS A 9 -63.16 -0.38 -12.40
C LYS A 9 -62.53 0.68 -13.30
N VAL A 10 -63.04 0.87 -14.52
CA VAL A 10 -62.58 1.96 -15.39
C VAL A 10 -62.92 3.31 -14.77
N GLU A 11 -64.11 3.48 -14.20
CA GLU A 11 -64.53 4.70 -13.50
C GLU A 11 -63.63 4.96 -12.27
N GLU A 12 -63.35 3.93 -11.47
CA GLU A 12 -62.46 4.00 -10.30
C GLU A 12 -61.03 4.40 -10.69
N LEU A 13 -60.48 3.82 -11.77
CA LEU A 13 -59.15 4.18 -12.27
C LEU A 13 -59.11 5.60 -12.82
N ARG A 14 -60.14 6.04 -13.57
CA ARG A 14 -60.28 7.43 -14.03
C ARG A 14 -60.29 8.40 -12.86
N TYR A 15 -61.04 8.07 -11.82
CA TYR A 15 -61.09 8.86 -10.59
C TYR A 15 -59.73 8.90 -9.89
N SER A 16 -59.06 7.75 -9.75
CA SER A 16 -57.72 7.64 -9.14
C SER A 16 -56.69 8.48 -9.89
N ILE A 17 -56.63 8.37 -11.22
CA ILE A 17 -55.76 9.17 -12.09
C ILE A 17 -56.04 10.67 -11.90
N HIS A 18 -57.32 11.06 -11.93
CA HIS A 18 -57.71 12.45 -11.73
C HIS A 18 -57.28 12.97 -10.36
N SER A 19 -57.41 12.15 -9.30
CA SER A 19 -56.96 12.49 -7.95
C SER A 19 -55.44 12.66 -7.86
N GLU A 20 -54.65 11.85 -8.56
CA GLU A 20 -53.19 12.00 -8.60
C GLU A 20 -52.76 13.25 -9.38
N TYR A 21 -53.43 13.57 -10.49
CA TYR A 21 -53.20 14.84 -11.20
C TYR A 21 -53.51 16.07 -10.34
N GLN A 22 -54.48 15.98 -9.42
CA GLN A 22 -54.82 17.06 -8.49
C GLN A 22 -53.73 17.31 -7.42
N ARG A 23 -52.75 16.42 -7.25
CA ARG A 23 -51.65 16.59 -6.27
C ARG A 23 -50.57 17.56 -6.74
N GLY A 24 -50.61 18.01 -8.00
CA GLY A 24 -49.71 19.04 -8.53
C GLY A 24 -48.24 18.63 -8.45
N ALA A 25 -47.43 19.39 -7.69
CA ALA A 25 -45.99 19.13 -7.56
C ALA A 25 -45.63 17.84 -6.80
N MET A 26 -46.60 17.22 -6.11
CA MET A 26 -46.44 15.91 -5.45
C MET A 26 -47.09 14.78 -6.25
N ARG A 27 -47.34 14.98 -7.54
CA ARG A 27 -47.80 13.89 -8.40
C ARG A 27 -46.68 12.85 -8.52
N ASP A 28 -47.09 11.60 -8.47
CA ASP A 28 -46.22 10.46 -8.74
C ASP A 28 -46.41 10.08 -10.22
N GLU A 29 -45.42 10.42 -11.05
CA GLU A 29 -45.50 10.21 -12.50
C GLU A 29 -45.50 8.73 -12.86
N ASP A 30 -44.75 7.91 -12.13
CA ASP A 30 -44.68 6.47 -12.33
C ASP A 30 -46.03 5.82 -11.99
N LYS A 31 -46.63 6.24 -10.86
CA LYS A 31 -47.98 5.77 -10.49
C LYS A 31 -49.05 6.20 -11.51
N ILE A 32 -48.95 7.39 -12.09
CA ILE A 32 -49.88 7.85 -13.13
C ILE A 32 -49.72 6.99 -14.40
N ALA A 33 -48.49 6.69 -14.80
CA ALA A 33 -48.23 5.84 -15.96
C ALA A 33 -48.79 4.42 -15.76
N ASP A 34 -48.57 3.82 -14.59
CA ASP A 34 -49.13 2.51 -14.24
C ASP A 34 -50.66 2.50 -14.26
N LEU A 35 -51.30 3.51 -13.68
CA LEU A 35 -52.76 3.63 -13.66
C LEU A 35 -53.33 3.87 -15.07
N GLN A 36 -52.64 4.63 -15.91
CA GLN A 36 -53.03 4.85 -17.31
C GLN A 36 -52.95 3.55 -18.12
N GLN A 37 -51.88 2.77 -17.94
CA GLN A 37 -51.74 1.50 -18.62
C GLN A 37 -52.81 0.49 -18.19
N GLN A 38 -53.14 0.43 -16.89
CA GLN A 38 -54.25 -0.40 -16.40
C GLN A 38 -55.61 0.05 -16.96
N LEU A 39 -55.82 1.35 -17.11
CA LEU A 39 -57.04 1.91 -17.68
C LEU A 39 -57.18 1.54 -19.16
N ASP A 40 -56.10 1.61 -19.93
CA ASP A 40 -56.10 1.26 -21.36
C ASP A 40 -56.39 -0.24 -21.54
N ASP A 41 -55.78 -1.10 -20.73
CA ASP A 41 -56.02 -2.55 -20.76
C ASP A 41 -57.47 -2.90 -20.38
N LEU A 42 -58.03 -2.30 -19.33
CA LEU A 42 -59.42 -2.51 -18.91
C LEU A 42 -60.43 -1.95 -19.92
N THR A 43 -60.13 -0.79 -20.52
CA THR A 43 -60.97 -0.19 -21.56
C THR A 43 -61.01 -1.08 -22.81
N GLN A 44 -59.87 -1.68 -23.19
CA GLN A 44 -59.80 -2.63 -24.28
C GLN A 44 -60.60 -3.91 -23.97
N GLN A 45 -60.51 -4.44 -22.75
CA GLN A 45 -61.32 -5.59 -22.33
C GLN A 45 -62.81 -5.29 -22.37
N LEU A 46 -63.21 -4.09 -21.91
CA LEU A 46 -64.60 -3.65 -21.94
C LEU A 46 -65.14 -3.54 -23.37
N ASP A 47 -64.39 -2.97 -24.30
CA ASP A 47 -64.79 -2.89 -25.72
C ASP A 47 -65.01 -4.29 -26.31
N VAL A 48 -64.11 -5.23 -26.05
CA VAL A 48 -64.24 -6.61 -26.52
C VAL A 48 -65.50 -7.29 -25.94
N GLU A 49 -65.78 -7.13 -24.64
CA GLU A 49 -66.98 -7.70 -24.03
C GLU A 49 -68.28 -7.05 -24.52
N GLN A 50 -68.31 -5.72 -24.65
CA GLN A 50 -69.47 -5.02 -25.20
C GLN A 50 -69.74 -5.44 -26.66
N ARG A 51 -68.70 -5.62 -27.48
CA ARG A 51 -68.84 -6.13 -28.85
C ARG A 51 -69.34 -7.57 -28.89
N LEU A 52 -68.93 -8.42 -27.96
CA LEU A 52 -69.45 -9.79 -27.84
C LEU A 52 -70.93 -9.79 -27.45
N ALA A 53 -71.33 -9.01 -26.44
CA ALA A 53 -72.72 -8.91 -26.01
C ALA A 53 -73.63 -8.36 -27.12
N GLN A 54 -73.19 -7.30 -27.82
CA GLN A 54 -73.90 -6.76 -28.99
C GLN A 54 -73.99 -7.77 -30.13
N HIS A 55 -72.98 -8.62 -30.32
CA HIS A 55 -73.03 -9.65 -31.35
C HIS A 55 -74.06 -10.73 -31.01
N GLU A 56 -74.15 -11.16 -29.75
CA GLU A 56 -75.17 -12.12 -29.31
C GLU A 56 -76.60 -11.58 -29.52
N GLU A 57 -76.84 -10.31 -29.19
CA GLU A 57 -78.14 -9.65 -29.44
C GLU A 57 -78.45 -9.54 -30.94
N ARG A 58 -77.46 -9.17 -31.77
CA ARG A 58 -77.61 -9.06 -33.22
C ARG A 58 -77.92 -10.39 -33.90
N VAL A 59 -77.47 -11.52 -33.35
CA VAL A 59 -77.79 -12.86 -33.88
C VAL A 59 -79.30 -13.13 -33.76
N GLU A 60 -79.92 -12.78 -32.63
CA GLU A 60 -81.37 -12.94 -32.45
C GLU A 60 -82.19 -11.99 -33.35
N GLU A 61 -81.75 -10.74 -33.48
CA GLU A 61 -82.39 -9.77 -34.38
C GLU A 61 -82.26 -10.18 -35.86
N ASN A 62 -81.07 -10.66 -36.26
CA ASN A 62 -80.80 -11.12 -37.62
C ASN A 62 -81.73 -12.26 -38.05
N GLN A 63 -82.13 -13.17 -37.15
CA GLN A 63 -83.07 -14.25 -37.48
C GLN A 63 -84.43 -13.71 -37.95
N THR A 64 -84.92 -12.66 -37.29
CA THR A 64 -86.19 -12.01 -37.61
C THR A 64 -86.05 -11.16 -38.86
N GLN A 65 -84.92 -10.47 -39.03
CA GLN A 65 -84.63 -9.68 -40.22
C GLN A 65 -84.44 -10.53 -41.47
N ILE A 66 -83.76 -11.69 -41.41
CA ILE A 66 -83.58 -12.60 -42.55
C ILE A 66 -84.93 -13.11 -43.04
N ALA A 67 -85.82 -13.50 -42.13
CA ALA A 67 -87.19 -13.88 -42.48
C ALA A 67 -87.92 -12.73 -43.19
N TYR A 68 -87.88 -11.54 -42.61
CA TYR A 68 -88.51 -10.35 -43.18
C TYR A 68 -87.94 -9.97 -44.56
N ILE A 69 -86.62 -10.05 -44.74
CA ILE A 69 -85.97 -9.77 -46.02
C ILE A 69 -86.41 -10.78 -47.07
N LEU A 70 -86.38 -12.08 -46.76
CA LEU A 70 -86.82 -13.13 -47.71
C LEU A 70 -88.29 -12.98 -48.10
N ASP A 71 -89.16 -12.61 -47.15
CA ASP A 71 -90.58 -12.39 -47.40
C ASP A 71 -90.86 -11.16 -48.28
N ASN A 72 -89.98 -10.15 -48.26
CA ASN A 72 -90.12 -8.90 -49.02
C ASN A 72 -89.19 -8.79 -50.22
N LEU A 73 -88.33 -9.77 -50.47
CA LEU A 73 -87.39 -9.76 -51.58
C LEU A 73 -88.15 -9.98 -52.89
N THR A 74 -88.03 -9.03 -53.80
CA THR A 74 -88.54 -9.12 -55.17
C THR A 74 -87.40 -9.06 -56.18
N VAL A 75 -87.49 -9.86 -57.23
CA VAL A 75 -86.56 -9.86 -58.37
C VAL A 75 -87.40 -9.69 -59.62
N GLU A 76 -87.18 -8.59 -60.37
CA GLU A 76 -87.97 -8.24 -61.56
C GLU A 76 -89.50 -8.26 -61.29
N ASP A 77 -89.92 -7.62 -60.19
CA ASP A 77 -91.32 -7.55 -59.72
C ASP A 77 -91.97 -8.88 -59.30
N VAL A 78 -91.21 -9.98 -59.27
CA VAL A 78 -91.66 -11.29 -58.77
C VAL A 78 -91.13 -11.50 -57.36
N SER A 79 -92.00 -11.81 -56.40
CA SER A 79 -91.59 -12.13 -55.04
C SER A 79 -90.85 -13.47 -54.96
N MET A 80 -89.96 -13.63 -53.97
CA MET A 80 -89.31 -14.92 -53.72
C MET A 80 -90.29 -16.08 -53.49
N ARG A 81 -91.47 -15.78 -52.94
CA ARG A 81 -92.55 -16.73 -52.76
C ARG A 81 -93.15 -17.19 -54.09
N GLU A 82 -93.30 -16.30 -55.07
CA GLU A 82 -93.79 -16.60 -56.42
C GLU A 82 -92.74 -17.27 -57.32
N LEU A 83 -91.45 -16.99 -57.09
CA LEU A 83 -90.35 -17.71 -57.74
C LEU A 83 -90.24 -19.17 -57.30
N CYS A 84 -90.78 -19.50 -56.13
CA CYS A 84 -90.83 -20.88 -55.64
C CYS A 84 -92.05 -21.62 -56.23
N ASN A 85 -91.83 -22.85 -56.71
CA ASN A 85 -92.87 -23.66 -57.35
C ASN A 85 -94.10 -23.96 -56.45
N ASN A 86 -93.94 -23.89 -55.13
CA ASN A 86 -95.00 -24.01 -54.14
C ASN A 86 -94.55 -23.47 -52.77
N GLU A 87 -95.49 -23.34 -51.82
CA GLU A 87 -95.23 -22.84 -50.47
C GLU A 87 -94.20 -23.70 -49.71
N ALA A 88 -94.21 -25.03 -49.91
CA ALA A 88 -93.27 -25.91 -49.24
C ALA A 88 -91.82 -25.66 -49.70
N ALA A 89 -91.61 -25.36 -50.98
CA ALA A 89 -90.31 -25.00 -51.53
C ALA A 89 -89.82 -23.65 -50.98
N TYR A 90 -90.72 -22.67 -50.82
CA TYR A 90 -90.40 -21.39 -50.20
C TYR A 90 -90.00 -21.53 -48.72
N GLN A 91 -90.78 -22.28 -47.94
CA GLN A 91 -90.46 -22.52 -46.53
C GLN A 91 -89.13 -23.27 -46.38
N LEU A 92 -88.85 -24.27 -47.24
CA LEU A 92 -87.56 -24.97 -47.24
C LEU A 92 -86.41 -24.02 -47.56
N LEU A 93 -86.55 -23.16 -48.58
CA LEU A 93 -85.54 -22.16 -48.92
C LEU A 93 -85.28 -21.21 -47.76
N ARG A 94 -86.35 -20.70 -47.13
CA ARG A 94 -86.27 -19.83 -45.97
C ARG A 94 -85.53 -20.48 -44.81
N THR A 95 -85.88 -21.72 -44.47
CA THR A 95 -85.20 -22.48 -43.41
C THR A 95 -83.73 -22.71 -43.74
N VAL A 96 -83.39 -23.09 -44.97
CA VAL A 96 -82.00 -23.32 -45.39
C VAL A 96 -81.16 -22.04 -45.32
N VAL A 97 -81.71 -20.90 -45.76
CA VAL A 97 -81.03 -19.60 -45.69
C VAL A 97 -80.84 -19.16 -44.24
N GLN A 98 -81.86 -19.29 -43.40
CA GLN A 98 -81.74 -19.01 -41.96
C GLN A 98 -80.66 -19.88 -41.31
N GLN A 99 -80.69 -21.20 -41.53
CA GLN A 99 -79.70 -22.13 -40.98
C GLN A 99 -78.29 -21.80 -41.45
N THR A 100 -78.10 -21.53 -42.75
CA THR A 100 -76.77 -21.21 -43.31
C THR A 100 -76.19 -19.93 -42.70
N MET A 101 -77.03 -18.93 -42.45
CA MET A 101 -76.60 -17.70 -41.79
C MET A 101 -76.27 -17.94 -40.31
N MET A 102 -77.07 -18.74 -39.60
CA MET A 102 -76.78 -19.14 -38.22
C MET A 102 -75.45 -19.90 -38.11
N ASP A 103 -75.21 -20.89 -38.97
CA ASP A 103 -73.96 -21.66 -38.98
C ASP A 103 -72.75 -20.76 -39.25
N ARG A 104 -72.91 -19.75 -40.13
CA ARG A 104 -71.86 -18.76 -40.41
C ARG A 104 -71.59 -17.86 -39.20
N GLU A 105 -72.62 -17.40 -38.51
CA GLU A 105 -72.51 -16.58 -37.30
C GLU A 105 -71.88 -17.35 -36.14
N GLU A 106 -72.28 -18.61 -35.93
CA GLU A 106 -71.68 -19.48 -34.92
C GLU A 106 -70.19 -19.69 -35.19
N LYS A 107 -69.81 -19.89 -36.46
CA LYS A 107 -68.41 -19.99 -36.86
C LYS A 107 -67.64 -18.70 -36.57
N LEU A 108 -68.19 -17.55 -36.93
CA LEU A 108 -67.56 -16.25 -36.64
C LEU A 108 -67.40 -16.02 -35.13
N LEU A 109 -68.40 -16.38 -34.34
CA LEU A 109 -68.36 -16.26 -32.88
C LEU A 109 -67.30 -17.20 -32.26
N SER A 110 -67.15 -18.40 -32.80
CA SER A 110 -66.08 -19.32 -32.42
C SER A 110 -64.68 -18.76 -32.77
N GLU A 111 -64.52 -18.19 -33.96
CA GLU A 111 -63.27 -17.55 -34.39
C GLU A 111 -62.92 -16.33 -33.51
N ILE A 112 -63.92 -15.50 -33.16
CA ILE A 112 -63.74 -14.36 -32.25
C ILE A 112 -63.30 -14.85 -30.87
N LYS A 113 -63.95 -15.87 -30.31
CA LYS A 113 -63.57 -16.46 -29.02
C LYS A 113 -62.15 -17.01 -29.04
N SER A 114 -61.80 -17.79 -30.07
CA SER A 114 -60.44 -18.32 -30.21
C SER A 114 -59.39 -17.23 -30.36
N THR A 115 -59.70 -16.14 -31.06
CA THR A 115 -58.77 -15.01 -31.22
C THR A 115 -58.61 -14.24 -29.91
N LYS A 116 -59.69 -14.09 -29.12
CA LYS A 116 -59.65 -13.51 -27.78
C LYS A 116 -58.76 -14.33 -26.85
N ASP A 117 -58.93 -15.65 -26.82
CA ASP A 117 -58.11 -16.53 -25.97
C ASP A 117 -56.62 -16.46 -26.35
N GLN A 118 -56.30 -16.38 -27.65
CA GLN A 118 -54.93 -16.19 -28.12
C GLN A 118 -54.35 -14.82 -27.72
N LEU A 119 -55.16 -13.76 -27.80
CA LEU A 119 -54.76 -12.41 -27.38
C LEU A 119 -54.46 -12.38 -25.87
N ASP A 120 -55.31 -13.00 -25.05
CA ASP A 120 -55.12 -13.05 -23.60
C ASP A 120 -53.88 -13.89 -23.22
N ALA A 121 -53.63 -14.99 -23.93
CA ALA A 121 -52.41 -15.78 -23.76
C ALA A 121 -51.15 -14.98 -24.15
N ALA A 122 -51.17 -14.28 -25.28
CA ALA A 122 -50.05 -13.45 -25.74
C ALA A 122 -49.78 -12.27 -24.79
N LYS A 123 -50.83 -11.64 -24.24
CA LYS A 123 -50.68 -10.61 -23.20
C LYS A 123 -49.98 -11.17 -21.95
N THR A 124 -50.41 -12.34 -21.49
CA THR A 124 -49.81 -13.01 -20.33
C THR A 124 -48.34 -13.36 -20.58
N GLU A 125 -48.00 -13.85 -21.77
CA GLU A 125 -46.62 -14.14 -22.15
C GLU A 125 -45.76 -12.88 -22.19
N ARG A 126 -46.25 -11.80 -22.83
CA ARG A 126 -45.59 -10.49 -22.84
C ARG A 126 -45.29 -10.00 -21.43
N ASP A 127 -46.27 -10.07 -20.52
CA ASP A 127 -46.10 -9.59 -19.14
C ASP A 127 -45.07 -10.42 -18.37
N ASN A 128 -45.04 -11.74 -18.59
CA ASN A 128 -44.03 -12.61 -18.00
C ASN A 128 -42.64 -12.31 -18.56
N THR A 129 -42.51 -12.09 -19.87
CA THR A 129 -41.25 -11.70 -20.50
C THR A 129 -40.77 -10.34 -20.00
N GLN A 130 -41.67 -9.37 -19.84
CA GLN A 130 -41.32 -8.06 -19.29
C GLN A 130 -40.75 -8.19 -17.88
N LYS A 131 -41.41 -8.96 -16.99
CA LYS A 131 -40.90 -9.24 -15.64
C LYS A 131 -39.50 -9.86 -15.66
N GLN A 132 -39.25 -10.82 -16.56
CA GLN A 132 -37.93 -11.43 -16.71
C GLN A 132 -36.86 -10.40 -17.13
N TYR A 133 -37.20 -9.46 -18.02
CA TYR A 133 -36.30 -8.38 -18.40
C TYR A 133 -35.99 -7.45 -17.23
N ASP A 134 -37.01 -7.06 -16.46
CA ASP A 134 -36.84 -6.19 -15.30
C ASP A 134 -35.96 -6.85 -14.23
N GLU A 135 -36.21 -8.14 -13.92
CA GLU A 135 -35.37 -8.93 -13.01
C GLU A 135 -33.91 -9.02 -13.50
N MET A 136 -33.71 -9.28 -14.80
CA MET A 136 -32.37 -9.37 -15.38
C MET A 136 -31.64 -8.02 -15.31
N TYR A 137 -32.35 -6.91 -15.52
CA TYR A 137 -31.80 -5.56 -15.41
C TYR A 137 -31.37 -5.25 -13.97
N GLU A 138 -32.18 -5.60 -12.97
CA GLU A 138 -31.83 -5.45 -11.56
C GLU A 138 -30.59 -6.27 -11.18
N VAL A 139 -30.53 -7.54 -11.60
CA VAL A 139 -29.37 -8.41 -11.37
C VAL A 139 -28.11 -7.82 -12.04
N SER A 140 -28.23 -7.33 -13.27
CA SER A 140 -27.11 -6.68 -13.97
C SER A 140 -26.62 -5.45 -13.22
N ALA A 141 -27.52 -4.59 -12.74
CA ALA A 141 -27.17 -3.41 -11.95
C ALA A 141 -26.48 -3.78 -10.63
N GLN A 142 -26.88 -4.87 -9.98
CA GLN A 142 -26.22 -5.39 -8.78
C GLN A 142 -24.80 -5.89 -9.11
N GLN A 143 -24.63 -6.66 -10.18
CA GLN A 143 -23.32 -7.16 -10.62
C GLN A 143 -22.36 -6.01 -10.96
N VAL A 144 -22.83 -4.94 -11.60
CA VAL A 144 -22.00 -3.75 -11.88
C VAL A 144 -21.48 -3.12 -10.58
N LYS A 145 -22.33 -3.02 -9.55
CA LYS A 145 -21.92 -2.52 -8.23
C LYS A 145 -20.90 -3.44 -7.55
N GLU A 146 -21.13 -4.75 -7.61
CA GLU A 146 -20.19 -5.74 -7.05
C GLU A 146 -18.82 -5.68 -7.74
N ILE A 147 -18.77 -5.57 -9.06
CA ILE A 147 -17.54 -5.38 -9.82
C ILE A 147 -16.81 -4.10 -9.40
N ALA A 148 -17.54 -2.99 -9.19
CA ALA A 148 -16.94 -1.74 -8.74
C ALA A 148 -16.33 -1.88 -7.34
N ASN A 149 -17.03 -2.55 -6.42
CA ASN A 149 -16.52 -2.82 -5.06
C ASN A 149 -15.28 -3.71 -5.09
N LEU A 150 -15.31 -4.82 -5.84
CA LEU A 150 -14.18 -5.73 -5.96
C LEU A 150 -12.95 -5.05 -6.58
N LYS A 151 -13.15 -4.14 -7.54
CA LYS A 151 -12.05 -3.32 -8.09
C LYS A 151 -11.42 -2.42 -7.03
N ALA A 152 -12.24 -1.77 -6.21
CA ALA A 152 -11.75 -0.91 -5.13
C ALA A 152 -10.99 -1.72 -4.06
N GLU A 153 -11.48 -2.91 -3.70
CA GLU A 153 -10.79 -3.83 -2.78
C GLU A 153 -9.46 -4.34 -3.34
N LEU A 154 -9.41 -4.63 -4.64
CA LEU A 154 -8.17 -5.01 -5.34
C LEU A 154 -7.14 -3.88 -5.27
N GLU A 155 -7.54 -2.65 -5.59
CA GLU A 155 -6.65 -1.49 -5.56
C GLU A 155 -6.12 -1.21 -4.15
N ASP A 156 -6.97 -1.31 -3.11
CA ASP A 156 -6.54 -1.20 -1.72
C ASP A 156 -5.55 -2.30 -1.32
N THR A 157 -5.79 -3.53 -1.78
CA THR A 157 -4.89 -4.66 -1.51
C THR A 157 -3.55 -4.50 -2.23
N GLU A 158 -3.54 -3.99 -3.47
CA GLU A 158 -2.32 -3.67 -4.21
C GLU A 158 -1.51 -2.59 -3.49
N ARG A 159 -2.15 -1.50 -3.05
CA ARG A 159 -1.49 -0.46 -2.26
C ARG A 159 -0.88 -1.00 -0.97
N LYS A 160 -1.60 -1.87 -0.24
CA LYS A 160 -1.09 -2.53 0.96
C LYS A 160 0.11 -3.44 0.66
N ARG A 161 0.06 -4.19 -0.42
CA ARG A 161 1.18 -5.03 -0.87
C ARG A 161 2.41 -4.16 -1.17
N ASP A 162 2.23 -3.07 -1.91
CA ASP A 162 3.33 -2.20 -2.32
C ASP A 162 3.94 -1.46 -1.12
N ALA A 163 3.12 -1.02 -0.16
CA ALA A 163 3.58 -0.48 1.11
C ALA A 163 4.38 -1.50 1.92
N ALA A 164 3.88 -2.74 2.05
CA ALA A 164 4.60 -3.80 2.75
C ALA A 164 5.92 -4.18 2.05
N ALA A 165 5.97 -4.12 0.72
CA ALA A 165 7.19 -4.35 -0.04
C ALA A 165 8.23 -3.24 0.23
N ALA A 166 7.80 -1.98 0.28
CA ALA A 166 8.67 -0.85 0.62
C ALA A 166 9.22 -0.95 2.04
N GLU A 167 8.37 -1.26 3.03
CA GLU A 167 8.81 -1.49 4.43
C GLU A 167 9.83 -2.63 4.53
N LEU A 168 9.62 -3.70 3.76
CA LEU A 168 10.51 -4.86 3.74
C LEU A 168 11.88 -4.52 3.12
N ASP A 169 11.92 -3.69 2.09
CA ASP A 169 13.18 -3.24 1.50
C ASP A 169 13.93 -2.23 2.40
N GLU A 170 13.21 -1.35 3.11
CA GLU A 170 13.78 -0.49 4.14
C GLU A 170 14.39 -1.32 5.29
N ALA A 171 13.68 -2.32 5.79
CA ALA A 171 14.18 -3.22 6.82
C ALA A 171 15.44 -3.97 6.38
N LYS A 172 15.51 -4.43 5.13
CA LYS A 172 16.73 -5.05 4.57
C LYS A 172 17.89 -4.07 4.50
N ALA A 173 17.64 -2.83 4.10
CA ALA A 173 18.67 -1.80 4.04
C ALA A 173 19.24 -1.50 5.45
N GLU A 174 18.37 -1.43 6.45
CA GLU A 174 18.78 -1.23 7.85
C GLU A 174 19.58 -2.42 8.40
N ILE A 175 19.17 -3.65 8.09
CA ILE A 175 19.95 -4.87 8.42
C ILE A 175 21.34 -4.81 7.78
N ALA A 176 21.44 -4.39 6.51
CA ALA A 176 22.73 -4.27 5.83
C ALA A 176 23.62 -3.20 6.50
N ARG A 177 23.05 -2.05 6.87
CA ARG A 177 23.74 -0.98 7.59
C ARG A 177 24.26 -1.46 8.95
N LEU A 178 23.42 -2.12 9.73
CA LEU A 178 23.78 -2.67 11.04
C LEU A 178 24.88 -3.74 10.93
N ASN A 179 24.81 -4.62 9.94
CA ASN A 179 25.86 -5.61 9.69
C ASN A 179 27.21 -4.94 9.36
N SER A 180 27.22 -3.88 8.55
CA SER A 180 28.44 -3.11 8.28
C SER A 180 29.01 -2.50 9.56
N GLN A 181 28.17 -1.92 10.42
CA GLN A 181 28.62 -1.37 11.71
C GLN A 181 29.20 -2.45 12.63
N VAL A 182 28.58 -3.64 12.69
CA VAL A 182 29.11 -4.77 13.45
C VAL A 182 30.48 -5.20 12.93
N ASP A 183 30.67 -5.24 11.61
CA ASP A 183 31.96 -5.58 11.01
C ASP A 183 33.03 -4.52 11.30
N ASP A 184 32.68 -3.23 11.27
CA ASP A 184 33.62 -2.16 11.62
C ASP A 184 34.00 -2.18 13.10
N LEU A 185 33.05 -2.40 14.01
CA LEU A 185 33.32 -2.60 15.43
C LEU A 185 34.21 -3.82 15.68
N ARG A 186 33.99 -4.93 14.94
CA ARG A 186 34.86 -6.11 15.02
C ARG A 186 36.28 -5.81 14.56
N LYS A 187 36.45 -5.03 13.48
CA LYS A 187 37.78 -4.56 13.05
C LYS A 187 38.43 -3.67 14.11
N GLU A 188 37.69 -2.73 14.68
CA GLU A 188 38.20 -1.83 15.72
C GLU A 188 38.65 -2.60 16.97
N ILE A 189 37.84 -3.56 17.44
CA ILE A 189 38.22 -4.47 18.54
C ILE A 189 39.49 -5.26 18.18
N ALA A 190 39.59 -5.78 16.96
CA ALA A 190 40.78 -6.51 16.50
C ALA A 190 42.03 -5.61 16.47
N VAL A 191 41.93 -4.38 15.97
CA VAL A 191 43.01 -3.39 15.98
C VAL A 191 43.40 -3.01 17.41
N GLY A 192 42.43 -2.75 18.28
CA GLY A 192 42.64 -2.48 19.70
C GLY A 192 43.35 -3.63 20.42
N ALA A 193 42.95 -4.88 20.15
CA ALA A 193 43.59 -6.07 20.69
C ALA A 193 45.03 -6.25 20.20
N VAL A 194 45.32 -5.97 18.91
CA VAL A 194 46.69 -6.00 18.38
C VAL A 194 47.56 -4.92 19.01
N ASN A 195 47.05 -3.70 19.15
CA ASN A 195 47.77 -2.60 19.78
C ASN A 195 48.06 -2.86 21.28
N ALA A 196 47.16 -3.55 21.99
CA ALA A 196 47.38 -3.94 23.38
C ALA A 196 48.49 -5.01 23.55
N VAL A 197 48.77 -5.81 22.53
CA VAL A 197 49.82 -6.85 22.56
C VAL A 197 51.22 -6.26 22.31
N GLN A 198 51.33 -5.03 21.78
CA GLN A 198 52.60 -4.47 21.30
C GLN A 198 53.45 -3.70 22.34
N VAL A 199 53.09 -3.66 23.63
CA VAL A 199 53.71 -2.73 24.62
C VAL A 199 54.64 -3.42 25.63
N VAL A 200 55.40 -4.43 25.21
CA VAL A 200 56.65 -4.79 25.91
C VAL A 200 57.71 -5.07 24.87
N ASP A 201 58.47 -4.04 24.48
CA ASP A 201 59.67 -4.24 23.68
C ASP A 201 60.77 -4.84 24.58
N VAL A 202 60.72 -6.18 24.71
CA VAL A 202 61.65 -6.98 25.53
C VAL A 202 63.11 -6.74 25.11
N LYS A 203 63.34 -6.27 23.88
CA LYS A 203 64.67 -6.05 23.32
C LYS A 203 65.35 -4.83 23.94
N ASP A 204 64.64 -3.72 24.06
CA ASP A 204 65.14 -2.50 24.71
C ASP A 204 65.37 -2.73 26.22
N ALA A 205 64.48 -3.48 26.86
CA ALA A 205 64.65 -3.85 28.27
C ALA A 205 65.91 -4.71 28.51
N LEU A 206 66.21 -5.64 27.60
CA LEU A 206 67.39 -6.51 27.71
C LEU A 206 68.70 -5.76 27.46
N ASP A 207 68.72 -4.85 26.48
CA ASP A 207 69.92 -4.08 26.16
C ASP A 207 70.21 -3.02 27.23
N ASN A 208 69.18 -2.42 27.83
CA ASN A 208 69.34 -1.55 29.00
C ASN A 208 69.88 -2.33 30.22
N TYR A 209 69.37 -3.54 30.46
CA TYR A 209 69.89 -4.39 31.54
C TYR A 209 71.38 -4.76 31.36
N LYS A 210 71.81 -5.08 30.13
CA LYS A 210 73.22 -5.38 29.83
C LYS A 210 74.13 -4.17 30.02
N LYS A 211 73.72 -2.99 29.57
CA LYS A 211 74.48 -1.74 29.76
C LYS A 211 74.60 -1.40 31.25
N GLN A 212 73.52 -1.52 32.01
CA GLN A 212 73.52 -1.30 33.45
C GLN A 212 74.52 -2.24 34.15
N LYS A 213 74.48 -3.53 33.82
CA LYS A 213 75.39 -4.53 34.40
C LYS A 213 76.86 -4.24 34.06
N GLN A 214 77.16 -3.75 32.86
CA GLN A 214 78.52 -3.36 32.48
C GLN A 214 79.02 -2.13 33.25
N LEU A 215 78.16 -1.12 33.47
CA LEU A 215 78.48 0.03 34.30
C LEU A 215 78.69 -0.36 35.76
N ASP A 216 77.86 -1.26 36.27
CA ASP A 216 77.98 -1.81 37.63
C ASP A 216 79.24 -2.67 37.79
N GLU A 217 79.70 -3.36 36.75
CA GLU A 217 80.97 -4.12 36.77
C GLU A 217 82.20 -3.19 36.64
N ALA A 218 82.11 -2.14 35.83
CA ALA A 218 83.18 -1.16 35.64
C ALA A 218 83.39 -0.26 36.87
N SER A 219 82.34 0.00 37.65
CA SER A 219 82.40 0.85 38.86
C SER A 219 82.84 0.12 40.13
N LYS A 220 83.12 -1.20 40.06
CA LYS A 220 83.58 -1.96 41.22
C LYS A 220 84.99 -1.53 41.62
N PRO A 221 85.22 -1.20 42.90
CA PRO A 221 86.55 -0.86 43.37
C PRO A 221 87.52 -2.02 43.16
N ALA A 222 88.71 -1.71 42.65
CA ALA A 222 89.75 -2.71 42.42
C ALA A 222 90.48 -3.02 43.75
N ILE A 223 90.70 -4.31 44.02
CA ILE A 223 91.39 -4.81 45.23
C ILE A 223 92.49 -5.80 44.84
N TYR A 224 93.56 -5.86 45.62
CA TYR A 224 94.67 -6.80 45.41
C TYR A 224 95.16 -7.38 46.73
N ASP A 225 95.98 -8.44 46.68
CA ASP A 225 96.53 -9.13 47.87
C ASP A 225 95.42 -9.65 48.81
N VAL A 226 94.45 -10.37 48.23
CA VAL A 226 93.30 -10.93 48.97
C VAL A 226 93.74 -12.14 49.78
N GLN A 227 93.62 -12.05 51.10
CA GLN A 227 93.96 -13.11 52.05
C GLN A 227 92.74 -13.47 52.89
N GLN A 228 92.49 -14.76 53.02
CA GLN A 228 91.42 -15.29 53.86
C GLN A 228 91.86 -15.25 55.33
N THR A 229 91.10 -14.54 56.17
CA THR A 229 91.46 -14.29 57.56
C THR A 229 90.91 -15.32 58.54
N ASP A 230 89.83 -16.03 58.16
CA ASP A 230 89.18 -17.07 58.97
C ASP A 230 89.29 -18.44 58.29
N LEU A 231 89.54 -19.51 59.07
CA LEU A 231 89.58 -20.90 58.61
C LEU A 231 88.28 -21.36 57.93
N LYS A 232 87.15 -20.68 58.20
CA LYS A 232 85.83 -20.97 57.59
C LYS A 232 85.57 -20.28 56.25
N GLY A 233 86.44 -19.37 55.80
CA GLY A 233 86.28 -18.65 54.52
C GLY A 233 85.19 -17.59 54.52
N SER A 234 84.79 -17.13 55.71
CA SER A 234 83.72 -16.16 55.89
C SER A 234 84.18 -14.72 55.64
N THR A 235 85.44 -14.41 55.93
CA THR A 235 86.03 -13.07 55.90
C THR A 235 87.37 -13.05 55.15
N PHE A 236 87.57 -11.97 54.40
CA PHE A 236 88.74 -11.72 53.59
C PHE A 236 89.31 -10.34 53.94
N THR A 237 90.62 -10.23 53.90
CA THR A 237 91.33 -8.96 53.93
C THR A 237 91.98 -8.71 52.57
N ALA A 238 91.88 -7.50 52.04
CA ALA A 238 92.55 -7.11 50.80
C ALA A 238 93.01 -5.65 50.90
N LYS A 239 93.85 -5.22 49.96
CA LYS A 239 94.23 -3.81 49.83
C LYS A 239 93.49 -3.18 48.67
N LEU A 240 92.92 -2.01 48.88
CA LEU A 240 92.35 -1.20 47.80
C LEU A 240 93.47 -0.81 46.83
N ALA A 241 93.24 -1.04 45.54
CA ALA A 241 94.23 -0.74 44.51
C ALA A 241 94.54 0.76 44.41
N GLU A 242 93.60 1.64 44.73
CA GLU A 242 93.76 3.09 44.63
C GLU A 242 94.54 3.70 45.80
N THR A 243 94.28 3.26 47.04
CA THR A 243 94.75 3.94 48.27
C THR A 243 95.69 3.10 49.13
N ASN A 244 95.90 1.82 48.81
CA ASN A 244 96.63 0.84 49.63
C ASN A 244 96.06 0.62 51.03
N GLU A 245 94.84 1.08 51.29
CA GLU A 245 94.16 0.84 52.55
C GLU A 245 93.73 -0.62 52.66
N GLN A 246 93.97 -1.22 53.83
CA GLN A 246 93.57 -2.59 54.09
C GLN A 246 92.09 -2.62 54.49
N ILE A 247 91.29 -3.33 53.71
CA ILE A 247 89.86 -3.51 53.94
C ILE A 247 89.56 -4.96 54.33
N THR A 248 88.58 -5.15 55.22
CA THR A 248 88.05 -6.47 55.58
C THR A 248 86.62 -6.58 55.08
N PHE A 249 86.28 -7.64 54.35
CA PHE A 249 84.93 -7.85 53.81
C PHE A 249 84.50 -9.32 53.87
N GLY A 250 83.19 -9.56 53.86
CA GLY A 250 82.61 -10.91 53.89
C GLY A 250 82.53 -11.57 52.51
N TRP A 251 82.39 -12.90 52.46
CA TRP A 251 82.27 -13.67 51.19
C TRP A 251 81.22 -13.12 50.20
N ILE A 252 80.03 -12.74 50.69
CA ILE A 252 78.94 -12.20 49.84
C ILE A 252 79.34 -10.85 49.22
N GLU A 253 80.18 -10.09 49.92
CA GLU A 253 80.62 -8.77 49.50
C GLU A 253 81.80 -8.81 48.53
N ARG A 254 82.43 -9.98 48.34
CA ARG A 254 83.50 -10.18 47.37
C ARG A 254 83.09 -9.76 45.96
N ASN A 255 81.84 -10.01 45.57
CA ASN A 255 81.30 -9.64 44.26
C ASN A 255 81.15 -8.12 44.04
N LYS A 256 81.32 -7.30 45.09
CA LYS A 256 81.33 -5.83 45.01
C LYS A 256 82.70 -5.28 44.58
N TYR A 257 83.74 -6.11 44.56
CA TYR A 257 85.11 -5.71 44.24
C TYR A 257 85.64 -6.42 43.00
N LYS A 258 86.58 -5.79 42.30
CA LYS A 258 87.30 -6.37 41.17
C LYS A 258 88.70 -6.76 41.61
N GLU A 259 89.03 -8.05 41.54
CA GLU A 259 90.38 -8.52 41.89
C GLU A 259 91.36 -8.19 40.77
N VAL A 260 92.44 -7.47 41.11
CA VAL A 260 93.52 -7.09 40.19
C VAL A 260 94.87 -7.54 40.73
N THR A 261 95.85 -7.69 39.85
CA THR A 261 97.21 -8.03 40.27
C THR A 261 97.93 -6.84 40.91
N ALA A 262 98.98 -7.09 41.70
CA ALA A 262 99.74 -6.03 42.36
C ALA A 262 100.39 -5.03 41.37
N GLN A 263 100.70 -5.49 40.15
CA GLN A 263 101.25 -4.66 39.06
C GLN A 263 100.17 -3.77 38.43
N GLU A 264 98.96 -4.29 38.24
CA GLU A 264 97.83 -3.51 37.74
C GLU A 264 97.34 -2.49 38.77
N ALA A 265 97.45 -2.82 40.07
CA ALA A 265 97.15 -1.88 41.14
C ALA A 265 98.01 -0.60 41.07
N GLU A 266 99.26 -0.67 40.60
CA GLU A 266 100.10 0.54 40.39
C GLU A 266 99.49 1.50 39.36
N VAL A 267 98.82 0.97 38.33
CA VAL A 267 98.14 1.78 37.31
C VAL A 267 96.94 2.50 37.91
N PHE A 268 96.13 1.82 38.72
CA PHE A 268 95.02 2.45 39.45
C PHE A 268 95.50 3.52 40.43
N ARG A 269 96.65 3.32 41.11
CA ARG A 269 97.27 4.36 41.96
C ARG A 269 97.71 5.57 41.17
N ALA A 270 98.38 5.35 40.04
CA ALA A 270 98.84 6.44 39.16
C ALA A 270 97.64 7.24 38.61
N GLU A 271 96.56 6.57 38.22
CA GLU A 271 95.34 7.21 37.74
C GLU A 271 94.60 7.96 38.86
N TYR A 272 94.54 7.40 40.08
CA TYR A 272 93.97 8.06 41.25
C TYR A 272 94.73 9.34 41.62
N LEU A 273 96.07 9.29 41.64
CA LEU A 273 96.91 10.46 41.91
C LEU A 273 96.79 11.51 40.80
N ALA A 274 96.68 11.10 39.53
CA ALA A 274 96.43 12.00 38.42
C ALA A 274 95.06 12.70 38.54
N ARG A 275 94.00 11.96 38.89
CA ARG A 275 92.67 12.56 39.14
C ARG A 275 92.65 13.48 40.35
N GLN A 276 93.41 13.19 41.41
CA GLN A 276 93.54 14.11 42.55
C GLN A 276 94.25 15.41 42.14
N ALA A 277 95.30 15.33 41.31
CA ALA A 277 96.00 16.50 40.77
C ALA A 277 95.12 17.33 39.81
N GLU A 278 94.27 16.68 39.00
CA GLU A 278 93.26 17.35 38.17
C GLU A 278 92.16 18.03 39.02
N LYS A 279 91.67 17.38 40.08
CA LYS A 279 90.68 17.99 40.99
C LYS A 279 91.25 19.14 41.81
N GLU A 280 92.55 19.13 42.13
CA GLU A 280 93.24 20.29 42.73
C GLU A 280 93.42 21.45 41.74
N THR A 281 93.48 21.17 40.44
CA THR A 281 93.52 22.22 39.40
C THR A 281 92.13 22.79 39.11
N GLU A 282 91.07 21.97 39.13
CA GLU A 282 89.68 22.44 39.02
C GLU A 282 89.21 23.24 40.25
N ARG A 283 89.61 22.86 41.48
CA ARG A 283 89.29 23.64 42.70
C ARG A 283 89.88 25.05 42.73
N ASN A 284 90.95 25.31 41.99
CA ASN A 284 91.51 26.65 41.86
C ASN A 284 90.80 27.53 40.80
N GLN A 285 89.85 26.97 40.04
CA GLN A 285 89.08 27.70 39.02
C GLN A 285 87.61 27.94 39.40
N ASP A 286 87.05 27.21 40.37
CA ASP A 286 85.60 27.25 40.67
C ASP A 286 85.17 28.20 41.81
N ASP A 287 86.06 28.96 42.44
CA ASP A 287 85.70 29.86 43.56
C ASP A 287 85.16 31.24 43.11
N LEU A 288 84.57 31.34 41.91
CA LEU A 288 84.10 32.61 41.32
C LEU A 288 82.81 32.52 40.46
N ALA A 289 81.86 31.63 40.78
CA ALA A 289 80.52 31.70 40.16
C ALA A 289 79.40 31.07 41.03
N LEU A 290 78.87 31.83 41.98
CA LEU A 290 77.58 31.54 42.65
C LEU A 290 76.54 32.58 42.23
N GLY A 291 75.47 32.15 41.56
CA GLY A 291 74.36 33.04 41.24
C GLY A 291 73.13 32.38 40.59
N SER A 292 72.13 32.05 41.43
CA SER A 292 70.68 31.87 41.14
C SER A 292 70.27 30.69 40.24
N GLY A 293 69.30 29.82 40.55
CA GLY A 293 68.21 29.89 41.53
C GLY A 293 66.87 30.30 40.88
N ALA A 294 66.17 29.36 40.23
CA ALA A 294 64.73 29.45 39.88
C ALA A 294 64.20 28.03 39.59
N VAL A 295 63.59 27.35 40.57
CA VAL A 295 62.16 27.35 40.94
C VAL A 295 61.26 26.75 39.84
N VAL A 296 60.85 25.51 40.11
CA VAL A 296 59.82 24.71 39.45
C VAL A 296 58.45 25.10 40.02
N ILE A 297 57.44 25.31 39.17
CA ILE A 297 56.02 25.18 39.56
C ILE A 297 55.23 24.52 38.39
N PRO A 298 54.59 23.36 38.62
CA PRO A 298 53.65 22.70 37.71
C PRO A 298 52.20 22.79 38.23
N THR A 299 51.20 22.96 37.36
CA THR A 299 49.75 22.80 37.62
C THR A 299 48.98 23.19 36.35
N ASP A 300 47.86 22.61 35.95
CA ASP A 300 47.18 21.40 36.37
C ASP A 300 46.14 21.04 35.29
N SER A 301 45.73 19.78 35.32
CA SER A 301 44.66 19.16 34.55
C SER A 301 43.27 19.71 34.94
N GLN A 302 42.33 19.82 33.99
CA GLN A 302 40.89 19.69 34.31
C GLN A 302 40.01 19.30 33.10
N PHE A 303 39.14 18.34 33.40
CA PHE A 303 38.24 17.59 32.54
C PHE A 303 36.99 18.35 32.05
N GLN A 304 36.51 17.90 30.89
CA GLN A 304 35.11 17.72 30.41
C GLN A 304 34.02 18.79 30.68
N LYS A 305 33.36 19.17 29.58
CA LYS A 305 31.88 19.18 29.49
C LYS A 305 31.43 18.86 28.07
N GLU A 306 30.59 17.83 27.98
CA GLU A 306 29.79 17.44 26.82
C GLU A 306 28.72 18.50 26.51
N SER A 307 28.40 18.67 25.24
CA SER A 307 27.05 19.08 24.80
C SER A 307 26.80 18.50 23.41
N GLU A 308 25.88 17.56 23.35
CA GLU A 308 25.24 17.07 22.14
C GLU A 308 24.51 18.21 21.41
N SER A 309 24.60 18.24 20.09
CA SER A 309 23.47 18.64 19.25
C SER A 309 23.57 17.92 17.92
N GLN A 310 22.51 17.17 17.62
CA GLN A 310 22.29 16.31 16.48
C GLN A 310 21.19 16.96 15.63
N LEU A 311 21.26 16.76 14.31
CA LEU A 311 20.18 16.93 13.30
C LEU A 311 19.82 18.39 12.92
N ASP A 312 19.53 18.75 11.67
CA ASP A 312 19.20 17.98 10.48
C ASP A 312 19.45 18.86 9.24
N GLY A 313 20.08 18.30 8.20
CA GLY A 313 20.30 18.97 6.91
C GLY A 313 19.40 18.34 5.87
N VAL A 314 18.26 18.99 5.57
CA VAL A 314 17.33 18.57 4.53
C VAL A 314 17.80 19.12 3.19
N ASP A 315 18.22 18.20 2.33
CA ASP A 315 18.59 18.39 0.93
C ASP A 315 17.32 18.63 0.08
N GLN A 316 17.31 19.71 -0.71
CA GLN A 316 16.23 20.06 -1.62
C GLN A 316 16.43 19.34 -2.96
N GLY A 317 15.63 18.30 -3.18
CA GLY A 317 15.49 17.63 -4.47
C GLY A 317 14.65 18.45 -5.44
N ASP A 318 15.28 18.79 -6.56
CA ASP A 318 14.75 19.38 -7.78
C ASP A 318 13.63 18.49 -8.37
N THR A 319 12.42 19.03 -8.54
CA THR A 319 11.34 18.40 -9.33
C THR A 319 10.84 19.38 -10.38
N ASP A 320 11.64 19.55 -11.43
CA ASP A 320 11.21 20.10 -12.70
C ASP A 320 10.39 19.01 -13.45
N GLY A 321 9.07 19.11 -13.33
CA GLY A 321 8.12 18.16 -13.90
C GLY A 321 6.76 18.80 -14.12
N ALA A 322 6.72 19.73 -15.10
CA ALA A 322 5.57 20.41 -15.70
C ALA A 322 4.17 19.87 -15.32
N LEU A 323 3.56 20.51 -14.32
CA LEU A 323 2.13 20.46 -14.05
C LEU A 323 1.57 21.88 -14.12
N GLU A 324 0.63 22.03 -15.06
CA GLU A 324 -0.48 22.99 -15.05
C GLU A 324 -0.16 24.49 -14.98
N THR A 325 -0.21 25.12 -16.15
CA THR A 325 -0.64 26.52 -16.26
C THR A 325 -1.63 26.65 -17.41
N GLU A 326 -2.91 26.39 -17.14
CA GLU A 326 -4.03 27.04 -17.85
C GLU A 326 -5.37 26.71 -17.16
N ALA A 327 -5.84 27.65 -16.33
CA ALA A 327 -7.24 28.03 -16.07
C ALA A 327 -7.40 28.61 -14.65
N ALA A 328 -6.93 29.84 -14.48
CA ALA A 328 -7.37 30.73 -13.41
C ALA A 328 -8.80 31.17 -13.72
N GLY A 329 -9.77 30.47 -13.15
CA GLY A 329 -11.20 30.73 -13.31
C GLY A 329 -11.99 30.06 -12.19
N SER A 330 -13.14 30.64 -11.85
CA SER A 330 -14.00 30.14 -10.76
C SER A 330 -14.49 28.71 -11.05
N VAL A 331 -14.88 27.96 -10.02
CA VAL A 331 -15.33 26.55 -10.14
C VAL A 331 -16.44 26.37 -11.20
N ALA A 332 -17.28 27.40 -11.39
CA ALA A 332 -18.33 27.40 -12.42
C ALA A 332 -17.77 27.40 -13.85
N GLU A 333 -16.69 28.15 -14.11
CA GLU A 333 -16.05 28.20 -15.43
C GLU A 333 -15.33 26.88 -15.75
N ARG A 334 -14.80 26.20 -14.72
CA ARG A 334 -14.21 24.86 -14.87
C ARG A 334 -15.25 23.81 -15.21
N LEU A 335 -16.42 23.84 -14.57
CA LEU A 335 -17.54 22.95 -14.88
C LEU A 335 -18.06 23.16 -16.30
N GLN A 336 -18.23 24.41 -16.72
CA GLN A 336 -18.71 24.73 -18.06
C GLN A 336 -17.71 24.32 -19.15
N ALA A 337 -16.40 24.47 -18.91
CA ALA A 337 -15.36 23.98 -19.82
C ALA A 337 -15.32 22.45 -19.90
N LEU A 338 -15.58 21.76 -18.78
CA LEU A 338 -15.68 20.30 -18.73
C LEU A 338 -16.91 19.79 -19.49
N GLU A 339 -18.08 20.42 -19.29
CA GLU A 339 -19.31 20.08 -20.01
C GLU A 339 -19.12 20.22 -21.52
N GLN A 340 -18.56 21.34 -22.00
CA GLN A 340 -18.28 21.56 -23.42
C GLN A 340 -17.33 20.51 -23.99
N ARG A 341 -16.32 20.10 -23.22
CA ARG A 341 -15.33 19.10 -23.64
C ARG A 341 -15.94 17.69 -23.71
N VAL A 342 -16.86 17.36 -22.81
CA VAL A 342 -17.62 16.11 -22.84
C VAL A 342 -18.56 16.07 -24.03
N THR A 343 -19.29 17.15 -24.33
CA THR A 343 -20.18 17.19 -25.51
C THR A 343 -19.40 17.02 -26.83
N LEU A 344 -18.19 17.57 -26.90
CA LEU A 344 -17.33 17.46 -28.08
C LEU A 344 -16.78 16.04 -28.23
N LEU A 345 -16.47 15.36 -27.13
CA LEU A 345 -16.07 13.95 -27.14
C LEU A 345 -17.22 13.01 -27.51
N GLU A 346 -18.44 13.28 -27.05
CA GLU A 346 -19.64 12.52 -27.42
C GLU A 346 -19.95 12.65 -28.91
N GLN A 347 -19.84 13.85 -29.48
CA GLN A 347 -19.98 14.06 -30.93
C GLN A 347 -18.86 13.36 -31.73
N GLN A 348 -17.63 13.34 -31.22
CA GLN A 348 -16.54 12.59 -31.84
C GLN A 348 -16.73 11.06 -31.73
N ALA A 349 -17.35 10.57 -30.67
CA ALA A 349 -17.68 9.15 -30.53
C ALA A 349 -18.81 8.74 -31.48
N LEU A 350 -19.84 9.57 -31.63
CA LEU A 350 -20.93 9.36 -32.60
C LEU A 350 -20.43 9.34 -34.05
N THR A 351 -19.52 10.25 -34.42
CA THR A 351 -18.96 10.30 -35.78
C THR A 351 -17.94 9.22 -36.10
N LYS A 352 -17.32 8.60 -35.08
CA LYS A 352 -16.41 7.45 -35.25
C LYS A 352 -17.11 6.09 -35.12
N GLY A 353 -18.33 6.06 -34.58
CA GLY A 353 -19.16 4.85 -34.43
C GLY A 353 -19.90 4.41 -35.69
N GLU A 354 -20.02 5.26 -36.72
CA GLU A 354 -20.68 4.93 -38.00
C GLU A 354 -19.74 4.26 -39.05
N ALA A 355 -18.51 3.91 -38.68
CA ALA A 355 -17.52 3.30 -39.58
C ALA A 355 -17.06 1.88 -39.16
N ALA A 356 -17.92 1.11 -38.49
CA ALA A 356 -17.68 -0.30 -38.18
C ALA A 356 -18.75 -1.21 -38.78
#